data_AF-A0A6N3GW52-F1
#
_entry.id   AF-A0A6N3GW52-F1
#
_cell.length_a   1.000
_cell.length_b   1.000
_cell.length_c   1.000
_cell.angle_alpha   90.00
_cell.angle_beta   90.00
_cell.angle_gamma   90.00
#
_symmetry.space_group_name_H-M   'P 1'
#
loop_
_entity.id
_entity.type
_entity.pdbx_description
1 polymer ?
#
loop_
_entity_poly.entity_id
_entity_poly.type
_entity_poly.pdbx_seq_one_letter_code
_entity_poly.pdbx_strand_id
1 'polypeptide(L)'
;MGYFNLDKTEKPDGVPCTVYRLCKELESENQESKGYSYNALLKKFHDKSGSGIIDHLKNDLHFDVNKYDDFSKCQFLKLIFKYEYENADVQGRKKYRLTEILQKPCLSNIRSVYDTETLYGGSLSALMEELESKIGKEAAEQRKKLLYQKNQRWNNALAHVFEYAYDEKKIAPENKEQTEFELNNIKRFLTDEILVKLKEPEEKDSVDDIFISFYTMLIAHEMVCEEEDRVDSYDSIEFYPIAERDYADRFTEYDNFVLRDIDQENILDGLIRNDQSEQISEFRYLIFDSDRELDQEDYSGLRLAKKNKDDFRKWIGEHKPLRLAEGEMIVSWFVAMIQEILYCKRNQVRIKNSAFGIKEGRRTLTAALKSPESAQAKEIQAWLIRLENRYCADIGSHHLQAVREIEKLFVKIRRKTLDFQLHNWKDLEFIDDALVHTVERIILPRSLAQVMMAELAGSIERATNISFVDYAGMKQQWDLGRELAYDETAITRMTDEIKMRAKDCAIDMWDGGYLYKEFFFEFPIYYSNGTESRFITKIAFHSNTLVFIFFIGIVSGEKAFQYESYGMKDLIIL
;
A
#
# COMPACT_ATOMS: atom_id res chain seq x y z
N MET A 1 -30.39 -28.88 -17.76
CA MET A 1 -29.32 -27.88 -17.60
C MET A 1 -30.00 -26.52 -17.49
N GLY A 2 -29.58 -25.71 -16.51
CA GLY A 2 -30.10 -24.35 -16.32
C GLY A 2 -29.75 -23.42 -17.48
N TYR A 3 -30.58 -22.40 -17.70
CA TYR A 3 -30.40 -21.39 -18.75
C TYR A 3 -29.26 -20.42 -18.41
N PHE A 4 -29.00 -20.20 -17.12
CA PHE A 4 -28.02 -19.21 -16.64
C PHE A 4 -26.73 -19.85 -16.11
N ASN A 5 -26.39 -21.05 -16.58
CA ASN A 5 -25.11 -21.68 -16.25
C ASN A 5 -23.94 -20.96 -16.95
N LEU A 6 -22.76 -20.94 -16.32
CA LEU A 6 -21.58 -20.24 -16.83
C LEU A 6 -21.05 -20.79 -18.16
N ASP A 7 -21.29 -22.06 -18.47
CA ASP A 7 -20.89 -22.73 -19.72
C ASP A 7 -21.69 -22.25 -20.94
N LYS A 8 -22.79 -21.52 -20.73
CA LYS A 8 -23.57 -20.91 -21.81
C LYS A 8 -22.92 -19.59 -22.24
N THR A 9 -22.58 -19.50 -23.51
CA THR A 9 -22.00 -18.30 -24.13
C THR A 9 -23.06 -17.37 -24.70
N GLU A 10 -24.24 -17.89 -25.04
CA GLU A 10 -25.32 -17.13 -25.68
C GLU A 10 -26.64 -17.31 -24.94
N LYS A 11 -27.44 -16.23 -24.95
CA LYS A 11 -28.79 -16.22 -24.39
C LYS A 11 -29.70 -17.16 -25.19
N PRO A 12 -30.38 -18.13 -24.56
CA PRO A 12 -31.33 -18.99 -25.26
C PRO A 12 -32.55 -18.21 -25.79
N ASP A 13 -32.98 -18.55 -27.00
CA ASP A 13 -34.13 -17.92 -27.66
C ASP A 13 -35.40 -17.99 -26.80
N GLY A 14 -36.11 -16.86 -26.71
CA GLY A 14 -37.37 -16.75 -25.98
C GLY A 14 -37.28 -16.81 -24.46
N VAL A 15 -36.07 -16.87 -23.87
CA VAL A 15 -35.89 -16.89 -22.41
C VAL A 15 -35.74 -15.47 -21.85
N PRO A 16 -36.64 -15.01 -20.95
CA PRO A 16 -36.48 -13.73 -20.27
C PRO A 16 -35.35 -13.76 -19.24
N CYS A 17 -34.38 -12.85 -19.36
CA CYS A 17 -33.29 -12.68 -18.41
C CYS A 17 -33.74 -11.77 -17.26
N THR A 18 -34.35 -12.37 -16.23
CA THR A 18 -34.86 -11.62 -15.08
C THR A 18 -34.51 -12.36 -13.79
N VAL A 19 -34.35 -11.62 -12.69
CA VAL A 19 -34.17 -12.22 -11.34
C VAL A 19 -35.31 -13.18 -11.02
N TYR A 20 -36.53 -12.87 -11.47
CA TYR A 20 -37.69 -13.76 -11.40
C TYR A 20 -37.43 -15.13 -12.02
N ARG A 21 -36.92 -15.14 -13.26
CA ARG A 21 -36.64 -16.38 -13.99
C ARG A 21 -35.48 -17.15 -13.37
N LEU A 22 -34.45 -16.45 -12.92
CA LEU A 22 -33.34 -17.03 -12.17
C LEU A 22 -33.83 -17.73 -10.89
N CYS A 23 -34.71 -17.09 -10.11
CA CYS A 23 -35.28 -17.71 -8.90
C CYS A 23 -36.07 -18.99 -9.20
N LYS A 24 -36.82 -19.03 -10.31
CA LYS A 24 -37.53 -20.25 -10.72
C LYS A 24 -36.58 -21.38 -11.14
N GLU A 25 -35.48 -21.04 -11.79
CA GLU A 25 -34.44 -22.02 -12.14
C GLU A 25 -33.79 -22.59 -10.87
N LEU A 26 -33.36 -21.73 -9.94
CA LEU A 26 -32.76 -22.12 -8.67
C LEU A 26 -33.69 -22.93 -7.78
N GLU A 27 -34.99 -22.59 -7.71
CA GLU A 27 -36.00 -23.39 -7.01
C GLU A 27 -36.12 -24.80 -7.61
N SER A 28 -36.04 -24.91 -8.94
CA SER A 28 -36.06 -26.20 -9.62
C SER A 28 -34.79 -27.02 -9.41
N GLU A 29 -33.64 -26.36 -9.24
CA GLU A 29 -32.36 -27.02 -8.97
C GLU A 29 -32.22 -27.46 -7.50
N ASN A 30 -32.97 -26.81 -6.59
CA ASN A 30 -32.91 -27.03 -5.14
C ASN A 30 -34.21 -27.60 -4.55
N GLN A 31 -34.99 -28.37 -5.32
CA GLN A 31 -36.32 -28.85 -4.91
C GLN A 31 -36.34 -29.62 -3.58
N GLU A 32 -35.24 -30.28 -3.22
CA GLU A 32 -35.13 -31.10 -2.00
C GLU A 32 -34.74 -30.26 -0.75
N SER A 33 -34.34 -29.00 -0.93
CA SER A 33 -33.78 -28.16 0.12
C SER A 33 -34.82 -27.19 0.71
N LYS A 34 -35.06 -27.29 2.03
CA LYS A 34 -35.98 -26.36 2.73
C LYS A 34 -35.43 -24.93 2.68
N GLY A 35 -36.28 -23.97 2.33
CA GLY A 35 -35.93 -22.53 2.34
C GLY A 35 -35.55 -21.93 0.97
N TYR A 36 -35.68 -22.71 -0.11
CA TYR A 36 -35.41 -22.28 -1.49
C TYR A 36 -36.66 -22.13 -2.36
N SER A 37 -37.82 -21.90 -1.74
CA SER A 37 -39.02 -21.49 -2.51
C SER A 37 -38.75 -20.19 -3.25
N TYR A 38 -39.42 -19.97 -4.38
CA TYR A 38 -39.30 -18.77 -5.21
C TYR A 38 -39.37 -17.45 -4.39
N ASN A 39 -40.32 -17.31 -3.46
CA ASN A 39 -40.46 -16.10 -2.64
C ASN A 39 -39.30 -15.92 -1.65
N ALA A 40 -38.71 -17.02 -1.18
CA ALA A 40 -37.55 -16.98 -0.30
C ALA A 40 -36.27 -16.63 -1.10
N LEU A 41 -36.13 -17.18 -2.31
CA LEU A 41 -35.03 -16.85 -3.22
C LEU A 41 -35.04 -15.38 -3.63
N LEU A 42 -36.20 -14.81 -3.97
CA LEU A 42 -36.30 -13.38 -4.27
C LEU A 42 -35.75 -12.53 -3.14
N LYS A 43 -36.13 -12.81 -1.87
CA LYS A 43 -35.63 -12.09 -0.70
C LYS A 43 -34.12 -12.24 -0.50
N LYS A 44 -33.52 -13.36 -0.92
CA LYS A 44 -32.05 -13.54 -0.87
C LYS A 44 -31.34 -12.66 -1.90
N PHE A 45 -31.97 -12.32 -3.02
CA PHE A 45 -31.39 -11.42 -4.04
C PHE A 45 -31.69 -9.95 -3.77
N HIS A 46 -32.91 -9.62 -3.35
CA HIS A 46 -33.33 -8.25 -3.08
C HIS A 46 -34.47 -8.24 -2.07
N ASP A 47 -34.37 -7.39 -1.05
CA ASP A 47 -35.46 -7.18 -0.10
C ASP A 47 -35.61 -5.71 0.33
N LYS A 48 -36.74 -5.42 0.99
CA LYS A 48 -37.05 -4.05 1.45
C LYS A 48 -36.10 -3.54 2.55
N SER A 49 -35.37 -4.44 3.21
CA SER A 49 -34.36 -4.10 4.20
C SER A 49 -32.99 -3.82 3.59
N GLY A 50 -32.81 -4.07 2.29
CA GLY A 50 -31.53 -3.93 1.61
C GLY A 50 -30.52 -5.01 1.99
N SER A 51 -30.99 -6.21 2.37
CA SER A 51 -30.12 -7.33 2.80
C SER A 51 -29.99 -8.46 1.77
N GLY A 52 -30.40 -8.22 0.52
CA GLY A 52 -30.20 -9.16 -0.57
C GLY A 52 -28.81 -9.06 -1.19
N ILE A 53 -28.41 -10.08 -1.96
CA ILE A 53 -27.14 -10.09 -2.72
C ILE A 53 -26.99 -8.83 -3.57
N ILE A 54 -28.03 -8.44 -4.32
CA ILE A 54 -27.99 -7.26 -5.20
C ILE A 54 -27.82 -5.98 -4.38
N ASP A 55 -28.45 -5.93 -3.21
CA ASP A 55 -28.38 -4.78 -2.31
C ASP A 55 -26.98 -4.65 -1.70
N HIS A 56 -26.39 -5.74 -1.22
CA HIS A 56 -25.03 -5.74 -0.67
C HIS A 56 -23.98 -5.44 -1.75
N LEU A 57 -24.11 -6.04 -2.94
CA LEU A 57 -23.24 -5.70 -4.08
C LEU A 57 -23.26 -4.20 -4.36
N LYS A 58 -24.45 -3.59 -4.42
CA LYS A 58 -24.59 -2.16 -4.74
C LYS A 58 -24.17 -1.24 -3.59
N ASN A 59 -24.62 -1.52 -2.38
CA ASN A 59 -24.52 -0.57 -1.26
C ASN A 59 -23.21 -0.74 -0.48
N ASP A 60 -22.68 -1.95 -0.37
CA ASP A 60 -21.49 -2.24 0.42
C ASP A 60 -20.23 -2.37 -0.44
N LEU A 61 -20.36 -2.86 -1.68
CA LEU A 61 -19.24 -3.05 -2.61
C LEU A 61 -19.26 -2.09 -3.80
N HIS A 62 -20.23 -1.17 -3.86
CA HIS A 62 -20.39 -0.22 -4.97
C HIS A 62 -20.49 -0.89 -6.36
N PHE A 63 -20.91 -2.16 -6.43
CA PHE A 63 -21.00 -2.96 -7.64
C PHE A 63 -22.45 -3.08 -8.13
N ASP A 64 -22.91 -2.10 -8.92
CA ASP A 64 -24.29 -2.10 -9.44
C ASP A 64 -24.46 -3.04 -10.65
N VAL A 65 -24.90 -4.26 -10.37
CA VAL A 65 -25.17 -5.30 -11.38
C VAL A 65 -26.21 -4.90 -12.44
N ASN A 66 -26.98 -3.83 -12.23
CA ASN A 66 -27.99 -3.39 -13.21
C ASN A 66 -27.38 -2.61 -14.39
N LYS A 67 -26.09 -2.27 -14.34
CA LYS A 67 -25.37 -1.61 -15.44
C LYS A 67 -24.94 -2.57 -16.56
N TYR A 68 -25.01 -3.88 -16.33
CA TYR A 68 -24.50 -4.91 -17.22
C TYR A 68 -25.63 -5.62 -18.00
N ASP A 69 -25.25 -6.34 -19.06
CA ASP A 69 -26.18 -7.14 -19.86
C ASP A 69 -27.00 -8.13 -18.98
N ASP A 70 -28.31 -8.20 -19.24
CA ASP A 70 -29.24 -8.97 -18.41
C ASP A 70 -28.92 -10.47 -18.36
N PHE A 71 -28.37 -11.05 -19.45
CA PHE A 71 -28.01 -12.47 -19.48
C PHE A 71 -26.77 -12.72 -18.61
N SER A 72 -25.68 -11.99 -18.85
CA SER A 72 -24.45 -12.08 -18.04
C SER A 72 -24.73 -11.77 -16.57
N LYS A 73 -25.59 -10.80 -16.27
CA LYS A 73 -26.08 -10.49 -14.93
C LYS A 73 -26.76 -11.68 -14.26
N CYS A 74 -27.66 -12.38 -14.96
CA CYS A 74 -28.33 -13.55 -14.39
C CYS A 74 -27.34 -14.70 -14.12
N GLN A 75 -26.38 -14.92 -15.02
CA GLN A 75 -25.31 -15.92 -14.83
C GLN A 75 -24.43 -15.56 -13.61
N PHE A 76 -24.04 -14.30 -13.49
CA PHE A 76 -23.27 -13.77 -12.37
C PHE A 76 -24.01 -13.92 -11.03
N LEU A 77 -25.27 -13.50 -10.96
CA LEU A 77 -26.08 -13.63 -9.74
C LEU A 77 -26.26 -15.09 -9.32
N LYS A 78 -26.38 -16.02 -10.29
CA LYS A 78 -26.40 -17.46 -10.01
C LYS A 78 -25.10 -17.93 -9.35
N LEU A 79 -23.94 -17.48 -9.87
CA LEU A 79 -22.63 -17.79 -9.32
C LEU A 79 -22.50 -17.29 -7.86
N ILE A 80 -22.82 -16.03 -7.60
CA ILE A 80 -22.73 -15.45 -6.25
C ILE A 80 -23.65 -16.20 -5.26
N PHE A 81 -24.86 -16.53 -5.70
CA PHE A 81 -25.80 -17.31 -4.90
C PHE A 81 -25.24 -18.68 -4.49
N LYS A 82 -24.63 -19.41 -5.42
CA LYS A 82 -24.01 -20.71 -5.15
C LYS A 82 -22.94 -20.61 -4.06
N TYR A 83 -22.09 -19.58 -4.11
CA TYR A 83 -21.08 -19.35 -3.09
C TYR A 83 -21.67 -18.97 -1.73
N GLU A 84 -22.69 -18.11 -1.68
CA GLU A 84 -23.26 -17.66 -0.41
C GLU A 84 -24.23 -18.63 0.28
N TYR A 85 -24.88 -19.52 -0.48
CA TYR A 85 -26.01 -20.30 0.03
C TYR A 85 -25.91 -21.80 -0.24
N GLU A 86 -25.41 -22.24 -1.39
CA GLU A 86 -25.35 -23.68 -1.72
C GLU A 86 -24.10 -24.37 -1.16
N ASN A 87 -22.96 -23.68 -1.15
CA ASN A 87 -21.69 -24.24 -0.66
C ASN A 87 -21.54 -24.25 0.89
N ALA A 88 -22.55 -23.82 1.65
CA ALA A 88 -22.49 -23.63 3.10
C ALA A 88 -22.29 -24.94 3.90
N ASP A 89 -22.69 -26.10 3.36
CA ASP A 89 -22.60 -27.39 4.05
C ASP A 89 -21.20 -28.04 3.96
N VAL A 90 -20.32 -27.56 3.07
CA VAL A 90 -18.96 -28.12 2.90
C VAL A 90 -17.92 -27.48 3.84
N GLN A 91 -18.23 -26.34 4.48
CA GLN A 91 -17.24 -25.52 5.20
C GLN A 91 -17.38 -25.49 6.73
N GLY A 92 -18.26 -26.31 7.31
CA GLY A 92 -18.39 -26.44 8.76
C GLY A 92 -18.88 -25.17 9.47
N ARG A 93 -20.19 -25.11 9.77
CA ARG A 93 -20.85 -24.21 10.75
C ARG A 93 -20.65 -22.69 10.64
N LYS A 94 -19.84 -22.14 9.71
CA LYS A 94 -19.73 -20.69 9.50
C LYS A 94 -20.55 -20.27 8.28
N LYS A 95 -21.48 -19.34 8.49
CA LYS A 95 -22.28 -18.70 7.43
C LYS A 95 -21.33 -17.99 6.47
N TYR A 96 -21.14 -18.50 5.25
CA TYR A 96 -20.33 -17.84 4.22
C TYR A 96 -21.19 -16.77 3.52
N ARG A 97 -20.77 -15.52 3.61
CA ARG A 97 -21.47 -14.36 3.02
C ARG A 97 -20.48 -13.58 2.20
N LEU A 98 -20.29 -13.98 0.95
CA LEU A 98 -19.28 -13.44 0.06
C LEU A 98 -19.32 -11.90 0.04
N THR A 99 -20.50 -11.32 -0.15
CA THR A 99 -20.67 -9.87 -0.20
C THR A 99 -20.29 -9.17 1.11
N GLU A 100 -20.70 -9.72 2.26
CA GLU A 100 -20.32 -9.21 3.59
C GLU A 100 -18.83 -9.43 3.92
N ILE A 101 -18.23 -10.52 3.41
CA ILE A 101 -16.79 -10.83 3.55
C ILE A 101 -15.96 -9.81 2.76
N LEU A 102 -16.35 -9.53 1.52
CA LEU A 102 -15.64 -8.60 0.64
C LEU A 102 -15.71 -7.14 1.11
N GLN A 103 -16.75 -6.76 1.87
CA GLN A 103 -16.84 -5.43 2.48
C GLN A 103 -15.68 -5.13 3.45
N LYS A 104 -15.06 -6.18 4.01
CA LYS A 104 -13.99 -6.07 4.99
C LYS A 104 -12.74 -6.81 4.52
N PRO A 105 -11.88 -6.16 3.72
CA PRO A 105 -10.59 -6.73 3.38
C PRO A 105 -9.78 -7.02 4.63
N CYS A 106 -9.27 -8.24 4.72
CA CYS A 106 -8.42 -8.72 5.82
C CYS A 106 -7.70 -9.99 5.39
N LEU A 107 -6.59 -10.34 6.05
CA LEU A 107 -5.78 -11.52 5.74
C LEU A 107 -6.58 -12.82 5.79
N SER A 108 -7.66 -12.87 6.57
CA SER A 108 -8.53 -14.04 6.65
C SER A 108 -9.26 -14.33 5.33
N ASN A 109 -9.31 -13.37 4.41
CA ASN A 109 -10.01 -13.48 3.14
C ASN A 109 -9.14 -14.08 2.03
N ILE A 110 -7.82 -14.08 2.17
CA ILE A 110 -6.90 -14.46 1.09
C ILE A 110 -6.06 -15.66 1.50
N ARG A 111 -5.43 -16.35 0.54
CA ARG A 111 -4.36 -17.28 0.92
C ARG A 111 -3.20 -16.45 1.49
N SER A 112 -2.67 -16.87 2.63
CA SER A 112 -1.60 -16.14 3.29
C SER A 112 -0.24 -16.45 2.67
N VAL A 113 0.63 -15.45 2.59
CA VAL A 113 2.05 -15.62 2.26
C VAL A 113 2.81 -16.45 3.30
N TYR A 114 2.27 -16.58 4.52
CA TYR A 114 2.88 -17.33 5.62
C TYR A 114 2.57 -18.85 5.58
N ASP A 115 1.95 -19.33 4.50
CA ASP A 115 1.53 -20.72 4.30
C ASP A 115 0.66 -21.27 5.46
N THR A 116 -0.23 -20.41 5.97
CA THR A 116 -1.18 -20.72 7.04
C THR A 116 -2.62 -20.75 6.52
N GLU A 117 -3.46 -21.59 7.14
CA GLU A 117 -4.89 -21.63 6.82
C GLU A 117 -5.54 -20.27 7.13
N THR A 118 -6.32 -19.77 6.18
CA THR A 118 -7.17 -18.59 6.35
C THR A 118 -8.64 -18.98 6.27
N LEU A 119 -9.51 -18.14 6.84
CA LEU A 119 -10.93 -18.49 6.98
C LEU A 119 -11.65 -18.64 5.65
N TYR A 120 -11.31 -17.80 4.68
CA TYR A 120 -12.04 -17.68 3.41
C TYR A 120 -11.13 -17.73 2.18
N GLY A 121 -9.80 -17.76 2.36
CA GLY A 121 -8.84 -17.74 1.25
C GLY A 121 -9.02 -18.88 0.26
N GLY A 122 -9.27 -20.10 0.72
CA GLY A 122 -9.54 -21.24 -0.17
C GLY A 122 -10.79 -21.02 -1.03
N SER A 123 -11.86 -20.50 -0.44
CA SER A 123 -13.13 -20.21 -1.13
C SER A 123 -12.97 -19.11 -2.18
N LEU A 124 -12.27 -18.03 -1.82
CA LEU A 124 -12.04 -16.90 -2.73
C LEU A 124 -11.11 -17.27 -3.89
N SER A 125 -10.06 -18.07 -3.64
CA SER A 125 -9.23 -18.60 -4.74
C SER A 125 -10.03 -19.47 -5.71
N ALA A 126 -10.91 -20.34 -5.21
CA ALA A 126 -11.76 -21.16 -6.07
C ALA A 126 -12.72 -20.31 -6.93
N LEU A 127 -13.26 -19.22 -6.37
CA LEU A 127 -14.09 -18.26 -7.11
C LEU A 127 -13.29 -17.56 -8.21
N MET A 128 -12.05 -17.15 -7.92
CA MET A 128 -11.17 -16.55 -8.91
C MET A 128 -10.86 -17.52 -10.04
N GLU A 129 -10.53 -18.79 -9.75
CA GLU A 129 -10.29 -19.83 -10.76
C GLU A 129 -11.53 -20.07 -11.66
N GLU A 130 -12.73 -20.08 -11.09
CA GLU A 130 -14.00 -20.22 -11.84
C GLU A 130 -14.25 -19.01 -12.77
N LEU A 131 -13.90 -17.80 -12.32
CA LEU A 131 -13.97 -16.58 -13.15
C LEU A 131 -12.89 -16.56 -14.24
N GLU A 132 -11.65 -16.95 -13.94
CA GLU A 132 -10.56 -17.08 -14.93
C GLU A 132 -10.96 -18.03 -16.06
N SER A 133 -11.62 -19.15 -15.74
CA SER A 133 -12.15 -20.08 -16.76
C SER A 133 -13.26 -19.46 -17.61
N LYS A 134 -14.08 -18.56 -17.06
CA LYS A 134 -15.16 -17.88 -17.80
C LYS A 134 -14.64 -16.76 -18.69
N ILE A 135 -13.68 -15.99 -18.20
CA ILE A 135 -13.07 -14.85 -18.89
C ILE A 135 -12.11 -15.31 -19.99
N GLY A 136 -11.43 -16.44 -19.76
CA GLY A 136 -10.31 -16.90 -20.58
C GLY A 136 -8.99 -16.57 -19.92
N LYS A 137 -8.12 -17.58 -19.84
CA LYS A 137 -6.88 -17.55 -19.08
C LYS A 137 -5.95 -16.39 -19.45
N GLU A 138 -5.74 -16.13 -20.74
CA GLU A 138 -4.85 -15.07 -21.21
C GLU A 138 -5.32 -13.68 -20.78
N ALA A 139 -6.61 -13.38 -20.96
CA ALA A 139 -7.19 -12.09 -20.56
C ALA A 139 -7.16 -11.91 -19.03
N ALA A 140 -7.45 -12.97 -18.27
CA ALA A 140 -7.40 -12.94 -16.82
C ALA A 140 -5.96 -12.77 -16.28
N GLU A 141 -4.98 -13.45 -16.87
CA GLU A 141 -3.56 -13.30 -16.54
C GLU A 141 -3.05 -11.89 -16.86
N GLN A 142 -3.43 -11.33 -18.01
CA GLN A 142 -3.07 -9.96 -18.38
C GLN A 142 -3.66 -8.95 -17.39
N ARG A 143 -4.96 -9.07 -17.05
CA ARG A 143 -5.62 -8.19 -16.08
C ARG A 143 -4.94 -8.27 -14.70
N LYS A 144 -4.66 -9.49 -14.24
CA LYS A 144 -3.93 -9.73 -12.99
C LYS A 144 -2.57 -9.04 -13.02
N LYS A 145 -1.73 -9.32 -14.03
CA LYS A 145 -0.40 -8.73 -14.17
C LYS A 145 -0.42 -7.19 -14.11
N LEU A 146 -1.34 -6.55 -14.81
CA LEU A 146 -1.46 -5.09 -14.82
C LEU A 146 -1.79 -4.53 -13.44
N LEU A 147 -2.73 -5.14 -12.72
CA LEU A 147 -3.07 -4.73 -11.34
C LEU A 147 -1.87 -4.90 -10.39
N TYR A 148 -1.13 -6.01 -10.48
CA TYR A 148 0.05 -6.22 -9.62
C TYR A 148 1.16 -5.21 -9.91
N GLN A 149 1.34 -4.80 -11.17
CA GLN A 149 2.30 -3.74 -11.53
C GLN A 149 1.92 -2.40 -10.89
N LYS A 150 0.63 -2.04 -10.93
CA LYS A 150 0.10 -0.82 -10.30
C LYS A 150 0.26 -0.87 -8.77
N ASN A 151 -0.11 -1.99 -8.15
CA ASN A 151 0.11 -2.26 -6.73
C ASN A 151 1.60 -2.08 -6.33
N GLN A 152 2.52 -2.67 -7.11
CA GLN A 152 3.93 -2.56 -6.81
C GLN A 152 4.42 -1.10 -6.85
N ARG A 153 3.88 -0.27 -7.73
CA ARG A 153 4.23 1.15 -7.80
C ARG A 153 3.84 1.89 -6.51
N TRP A 154 2.63 1.65 -6.00
CA TRP A 154 2.21 2.17 -4.69
C TRP A 154 3.13 1.71 -3.56
N ASN A 155 3.50 0.43 -3.55
CA ASN A 155 4.40 -0.13 -2.54
C ASN A 155 5.80 0.49 -2.59
N ASN A 156 6.32 0.76 -3.79
CA ASN A 156 7.60 1.46 -3.96
C ASN A 156 7.53 2.89 -3.42
N ALA A 157 6.46 3.62 -3.70
CA ALA A 157 6.26 4.97 -3.16
C ALA A 157 6.20 4.95 -1.62
N LEU A 158 5.45 4.01 -1.04
CA LEU A 158 5.36 3.85 0.40
C LEU A 158 6.71 3.47 1.04
N ALA A 159 7.52 2.63 0.38
CA ALA A 159 8.84 2.24 0.87
C ALA A 159 9.75 3.46 1.11
N HIS A 160 9.68 4.48 0.26
CA HIS A 160 10.43 5.74 0.45
C HIS A 160 9.96 6.54 1.67
N VAL A 161 8.67 6.45 2.05
CA VAL A 161 8.18 7.01 3.32
C VAL A 161 8.79 6.26 4.50
N PHE A 162 8.86 4.93 4.40
CA PHE A 162 9.43 4.10 5.45
C PHE A 162 10.90 4.43 5.72
N GLU A 163 11.69 4.76 4.70
CA GLU A 163 13.09 5.18 4.90
C GLU A 163 13.25 6.28 5.97
N TYR A 164 12.29 7.21 6.15
CA TYR A 164 12.36 8.22 7.20
C TYR A 164 12.39 7.67 8.64
N ALA A 165 11.97 6.43 8.85
CA ALA A 165 12.01 5.75 10.14
C ALA A 165 13.16 4.77 10.30
N TYR A 166 13.87 4.39 9.22
CA TYR A 166 14.87 3.32 9.23
C TYR A 166 16.25 3.75 8.70
N ASP A 167 16.35 4.81 7.91
CA ASP A 167 17.62 5.29 7.37
C ASP A 167 18.41 6.05 8.45
N GLU A 168 19.66 5.62 8.68
CA GLU A 168 20.57 6.15 9.70
C GLU A 168 20.71 7.68 9.61
N LYS A 169 20.85 8.21 8.40
CA LYS A 169 20.98 9.66 8.19
C LYS A 169 19.68 10.38 8.52
N LYS A 170 18.52 9.83 8.13
CA LYS A 170 17.21 10.47 8.38
C LYS A 170 16.81 10.46 9.85
N ILE A 171 17.22 9.45 10.62
CA ILE A 171 16.94 9.33 12.06
C ILE A 171 17.97 10.05 12.95
N ALA A 172 19.11 10.45 12.38
CA ALA A 172 20.16 11.15 13.12
C ALA A 172 19.63 12.41 13.85
N PRO A 173 20.09 12.68 15.09
CA PRO A 173 19.58 13.79 15.90
C PRO A 173 19.62 15.16 15.19
N GLU A 174 20.64 15.42 14.38
CA GLU A 174 20.80 16.65 13.60
C GLU A 174 19.76 16.84 12.50
N ASN A 175 19.13 15.76 12.01
CA ASN A 175 18.15 15.80 10.93
C ASN A 175 16.71 15.68 11.43
N LYS A 176 16.50 15.46 12.73
CA LYS A 176 15.19 15.21 13.36
C LYS A 176 14.14 16.26 12.98
N GLU A 177 14.43 17.55 13.16
CA GLU A 177 13.48 18.63 12.89
C GLU A 177 13.11 18.68 11.40
N GLN A 178 14.08 18.47 10.51
CA GLN A 178 13.87 18.45 9.07
C GLN A 178 13.02 17.25 8.64
N THR A 179 13.32 16.05 9.16
CA THR A 179 12.56 14.83 8.89
C THR A 179 11.11 14.97 9.39
N GLU A 180 10.90 15.48 10.60
CA GLU A 180 9.56 15.74 11.15
C GLU A 180 8.77 16.73 10.28
N PHE A 181 9.43 17.79 9.82
CA PHE A 181 8.81 18.75 8.91
C PHE A 181 8.41 18.11 7.57
N GLU A 182 9.26 17.25 6.99
CA GLU A 182 8.97 16.54 5.75
C GLU A 182 7.78 15.57 5.90
N LEU A 183 7.78 14.75 6.95
CA LEU A 183 6.67 13.84 7.26
C LEU A 183 5.35 14.57 7.50
N ASN A 184 5.38 15.68 8.25
CA ASN A 184 4.18 16.50 8.46
C ASN A 184 3.65 17.11 7.15
N ASN A 185 4.53 17.53 6.24
CA ASN A 185 4.13 18.03 4.93
C ASN A 185 3.50 16.92 4.07
N ILE A 186 4.09 15.72 4.04
CA ILE A 186 3.53 14.56 3.33
C ILE A 186 2.14 14.26 3.89
N LYS A 187 2.02 14.08 5.20
CA LYS A 187 0.76 13.80 5.88
C LYS A 187 -0.32 14.83 5.56
N ARG A 188 0.02 16.13 5.66
CA ARG A 188 -0.89 17.23 5.34
C ARG A 188 -1.34 17.17 3.89
N PHE A 189 -0.42 16.98 2.95
CA PHE A 189 -0.74 16.92 1.53
C PHE A 189 -1.67 15.73 1.20
N LEU A 190 -1.35 14.53 1.69
CA LEU A 190 -2.19 13.35 1.50
C LEU A 190 -3.60 13.55 2.08
N THR A 191 -3.70 14.22 3.23
CA THR A 191 -4.99 14.48 3.88
C THR A 191 -5.79 15.55 3.14
N ASP A 192 -5.22 16.73 2.98
CA ASP A 192 -5.94 17.95 2.62
C ASP A 192 -6.06 18.12 1.10
N GLU A 193 -5.05 17.68 0.34
CA GLU A 193 -4.99 17.87 -1.12
C GLU A 193 -5.45 16.63 -1.89
N ILE A 194 -5.26 15.42 -1.34
CA ILE A 194 -5.71 14.18 -1.99
C ILE A 194 -7.00 13.67 -1.36
N LEU A 195 -6.96 13.17 -0.13
CA LEU A 195 -8.05 12.35 0.44
C LEU A 195 -9.38 13.12 0.55
N VAL A 196 -9.33 14.37 1.02
CA VAL A 196 -10.52 15.24 1.17
C VAL A 196 -11.10 15.64 -0.19
N LYS A 197 -10.26 15.84 -1.20
CA LYS A 197 -10.69 16.33 -2.52
C LYS A 197 -11.10 15.21 -3.47
N LEU A 198 -10.59 13.98 -3.28
CA LEU A 198 -10.89 12.83 -4.12
C LEU A 198 -12.38 12.51 -4.11
N LYS A 199 -12.99 12.48 -5.30
CA LYS A 199 -14.42 12.23 -5.51
C LYS A 199 -14.63 11.01 -6.40
N GLU A 200 -15.76 10.35 -6.19
CA GLU A 200 -16.31 9.41 -7.16
C GLU A 200 -16.64 10.18 -8.45
N PRO A 201 -16.15 9.74 -9.61
CA PRO A 201 -16.40 10.41 -10.86
C PRO A 201 -17.85 10.20 -11.31
N GLU A 202 -18.37 11.13 -12.10
CA GLU A 202 -19.57 10.84 -12.89
C GLU A 202 -19.20 9.80 -13.96
N GLU A 203 -19.96 8.71 -14.05
CA GLU A 203 -19.78 7.63 -15.02
C GLU A 203 -19.78 8.17 -16.45
N LYS A 204 -18.66 8.00 -17.16
CA LYS A 204 -18.48 8.51 -18.53
C LYS A 204 -18.19 7.42 -19.55
N ASP A 205 -17.51 6.36 -19.14
CA ASP A 205 -17.08 5.28 -20.02
C ASP A 205 -17.94 4.03 -19.87
N SER A 206 -17.96 3.20 -20.92
CA SER A 206 -18.64 1.92 -20.91
C SER A 206 -18.03 0.97 -19.88
N VAL A 207 -18.89 0.27 -19.13
CA VAL A 207 -18.45 -0.75 -18.18
C VAL A 207 -17.85 -1.97 -18.89
N ASP A 208 -16.83 -2.57 -18.26
CA ASP A 208 -16.28 -3.88 -18.68
C ASP A 208 -17.37 -4.97 -18.60
N ASP A 209 -17.11 -6.16 -19.12
CA ASP A 209 -17.95 -7.33 -18.84
C ASP A 209 -18.07 -7.57 -17.32
N ILE A 210 -19.23 -8.04 -16.85
CA ILE A 210 -19.51 -8.21 -15.42
C ILE A 210 -18.53 -9.17 -14.74
N PHE A 211 -18.08 -10.22 -15.43
CA PHE A 211 -17.14 -11.19 -14.88
C PHE A 211 -15.73 -10.60 -14.79
N ILE A 212 -15.27 -9.86 -15.81
CA ILE A 212 -13.98 -9.16 -15.78
C ILE A 212 -13.99 -8.07 -14.69
N SER A 213 -15.08 -7.33 -14.56
CA SER A 213 -15.24 -6.27 -13.55
C SER A 213 -15.17 -6.86 -12.14
N PHE A 214 -15.92 -7.92 -11.87
CA PHE A 214 -15.91 -8.57 -10.57
C PHE A 214 -14.59 -9.28 -10.28
N TYR A 215 -13.96 -9.90 -11.27
CA TYR A 215 -12.61 -10.47 -11.13
C TYR A 215 -11.56 -9.40 -10.79
N THR A 216 -11.63 -8.24 -11.44
CA THR A 216 -10.79 -7.06 -11.12
C THR A 216 -11.02 -6.64 -9.66
N MET A 217 -12.27 -6.62 -9.19
CA MET A 217 -12.61 -6.33 -7.79
C MET A 217 -11.99 -7.34 -6.82
N LEU A 218 -12.06 -8.63 -7.12
CA LEU A 218 -11.48 -9.67 -6.25
C LEU A 218 -9.95 -9.56 -6.16
N ILE A 219 -9.27 -9.27 -7.28
CA ILE A 219 -7.82 -9.03 -7.26
C ILE A 219 -7.49 -7.78 -6.44
N ALA A 220 -8.22 -6.68 -6.64
CA ALA A 220 -8.05 -5.45 -5.89
C ALA A 220 -8.26 -5.67 -4.38
N HIS A 221 -9.30 -6.43 -4.02
CA HIS A 221 -9.59 -6.85 -2.66
C HIS A 221 -8.42 -7.65 -2.07
N GLU A 222 -7.89 -8.63 -2.81
CA GLU A 222 -6.74 -9.43 -2.38
C GLU A 222 -5.53 -8.54 -2.05
N MET A 223 -5.25 -7.56 -2.89
CA MET A 223 -4.10 -6.66 -2.75
C MET A 223 -4.15 -5.78 -1.50
N VAL A 224 -5.33 -5.37 -1.05
CA VAL A 224 -5.48 -4.51 0.14
C VAL A 224 -5.70 -5.29 1.44
N CYS A 225 -5.96 -6.60 1.37
CA CYS A 225 -6.25 -7.42 2.56
C CYS A 225 -5.12 -7.40 3.60
N GLU A 226 -3.87 -7.50 3.15
CA GLU A 226 -2.71 -7.45 4.04
C GLU A 226 -2.52 -6.05 4.64
N GLU A 227 -2.66 -5.03 3.79
CA GLU A 227 -2.47 -3.62 4.16
C GLU A 227 -3.50 -3.15 5.18
N GLU A 228 -4.78 -3.48 4.97
CA GLU A 228 -5.88 -3.13 5.88
C GLU A 228 -5.70 -3.77 7.26
N ASP A 229 -5.37 -5.06 7.33
CA ASP A 229 -5.10 -5.72 8.62
C ASP A 229 -3.83 -5.17 9.29
N ARG A 230 -2.81 -4.80 8.50
CA ARG A 230 -1.56 -4.22 9.02
C ARG A 230 -1.83 -2.88 9.70
N VAL A 231 -2.51 -1.97 9.02
CA VAL A 231 -2.79 -0.63 9.55
C VAL A 231 -3.83 -0.63 10.67
N ASP A 232 -4.82 -1.54 10.64
CA ASP A 232 -5.76 -1.79 11.75
C ASP A 232 -5.01 -2.24 13.02
N SER A 233 -3.98 -3.08 12.84
CA SER A 233 -3.19 -3.60 13.96
C SER A 233 -2.37 -2.51 14.66
N TYR A 234 -1.99 -1.42 13.98
CA TYR A 234 -1.22 -0.32 14.58
C TYR A 234 -1.93 0.36 15.75
N ASP A 235 -3.27 0.42 15.75
CA ASP A 235 -4.02 1.02 16.86
C ASP A 235 -4.07 0.13 18.10
N SER A 236 -3.70 -1.15 17.95
CA SER A 236 -3.70 -2.14 19.03
C SER A 236 -2.31 -2.53 19.53
N ILE A 237 -1.27 -2.14 18.79
CA ILE A 237 0.12 -2.48 19.06
C ILE A 237 0.84 -1.25 19.61
N GLU A 238 1.42 -1.39 20.79
CA GLU A 238 2.12 -0.28 21.45
C GLU A 238 3.44 0.10 20.76
N PHE A 239 3.82 1.36 20.94
CA PHE A 239 5.17 1.84 20.67
C PHE A 239 6.03 1.70 21.92
N TYR A 240 7.32 1.52 21.70
CA TYR A 240 8.29 1.43 22.79
C TYR A 240 8.96 2.77 23.04
N PRO A 241 9.46 3.01 24.27
CA PRO A 241 10.40 4.09 24.52
C PRO A 241 11.59 3.96 23.58
N ILE A 242 12.03 5.10 23.05
CA ILE A 242 13.15 5.16 22.12
C ILE A 242 14.43 4.98 22.93
N ALA A 243 15.35 4.16 22.42
CA ALA A 243 16.60 3.89 23.08
C ALA A 243 17.47 5.14 23.22
N GLU A 244 18.29 5.17 24.26
CA GLU A 244 19.30 6.22 24.42
C GLU A 244 20.37 6.10 23.32
N ARG A 245 21.00 7.23 22.98
CA ARG A 245 21.96 7.30 21.87
C ARG A 245 23.10 6.29 22.00
N ASP A 246 23.68 6.15 23.19
CA ASP A 246 24.80 5.23 23.41
C ASP A 246 24.40 3.76 23.18
N TYR A 247 23.17 3.37 23.54
CA TYR A 247 22.64 2.06 23.21
C TYR A 247 22.36 1.94 21.71
N ALA A 248 21.71 2.93 21.11
CA ALA A 248 21.31 2.89 19.69
C ALA A 248 22.52 2.80 18.76
N ASP A 249 23.58 3.57 19.05
CA ASP A 249 24.84 3.54 18.30
C ASP A 249 25.44 2.12 18.36
N ARG A 250 25.51 1.52 19.56
CA ARG A 250 26.01 0.15 19.76
C ARG A 250 25.13 -0.92 19.11
N PHE A 251 23.81 -0.80 19.18
CA PHE A 251 22.88 -1.72 18.54
C PHE A 251 23.03 -1.70 17.02
N THR A 252 23.18 -0.51 16.43
CA THR A 252 23.30 -0.31 14.98
C THR A 252 24.62 -0.86 14.43
N GLU A 253 25.69 -0.92 15.23
CA GLU A 253 26.92 -1.63 14.83
C GLU A 253 26.62 -3.09 14.42
N TYR A 254 25.61 -3.72 15.03
CA TYR A 254 25.24 -5.11 14.79
C TYR A 254 24.35 -5.33 13.55
N ASP A 255 23.83 -4.29 12.90
CA ASP A 255 22.96 -4.42 11.73
C ASP A 255 23.64 -5.06 10.51
N ASN A 256 24.97 -4.95 10.44
CA ASN A 256 25.76 -5.51 9.34
C ASN A 256 26.26 -6.94 9.62
N PHE A 257 25.93 -7.51 10.78
CA PHE A 257 26.39 -8.83 11.20
C PHE A 257 25.29 -9.87 11.07
N VAL A 258 25.68 -11.05 10.61
CA VAL A 258 24.78 -12.19 10.39
C VAL A 258 25.22 -13.35 11.29
N LEU A 259 24.27 -13.95 12.00
CA LEU A 259 24.46 -15.13 12.82
C LEU A 259 23.98 -16.37 12.08
N ARG A 260 24.83 -17.40 12.05
CA ARG A 260 24.39 -18.74 11.62
C ARG A 260 23.57 -19.37 12.74
N ASP A 261 22.83 -20.41 12.39
CA ASP A 261 21.96 -21.13 13.31
C ASP A 261 22.66 -21.60 14.60
N ILE A 262 23.88 -22.14 14.45
CA ILE A 262 24.69 -22.60 15.57
C ILE A 262 25.14 -21.45 16.49
N ASP A 263 25.38 -20.27 15.93
CA ASP A 263 25.83 -19.11 16.69
C ASP A 263 24.65 -18.55 17.52
N GLN A 264 23.45 -18.53 16.94
CA GLN A 264 22.20 -18.19 17.65
C GLN A 264 21.92 -19.14 18.82
N GLU A 265 22.08 -20.45 18.59
CA GLU A 265 21.95 -21.49 19.62
C GLU A 265 22.94 -21.28 20.78
N ASN A 266 24.22 -21.04 20.45
CA ASN A 266 25.26 -20.79 21.44
C ASN A 266 24.97 -19.55 22.29
N ILE A 267 24.50 -18.47 21.67
CA ILE A 267 24.13 -17.24 22.39
C ILE A 267 22.98 -17.52 23.37
N LEU A 268 21.90 -18.17 22.92
CA LEU A 268 20.76 -18.49 23.76
C LEU A 268 21.13 -19.45 24.90
N ASP A 269 21.96 -20.47 24.63
CA ASP A 269 22.45 -21.38 25.67
C ASP A 269 23.36 -20.68 26.68
N GLY A 270 24.24 -19.79 26.22
CA GLY A 270 25.08 -18.97 27.09
C GLY A 270 24.23 -18.10 28.01
N LEU A 271 23.24 -17.38 27.48
CA LEU A 271 22.32 -16.56 28.26
C LEU A 271 21.53 -17.39 29.29
N ILE A 272 21.00 -18.56 28.89
CA ILE A 272 20.24 -19.45 29.79
C ILE A 272 21.12 -20.04 30.90
N ARG A 273 22.39 -20.33 30.62
CA ARG A 273 23.36 -20.84 31.60
C ARG A 273 24.01 -19.74 32.44
N ASN A 274 23.65 -18.48 32.19
CA ASN A 274 24.26 -17.32 32.82
C ASN A 274 25.79 -17.26 32.60
N ASP A 275 26.25 -17.62 31.40
CA ASP A 275 27.65 -17.48 31.00
C ASP A 275 28.08 -16.00 31.09
N GLN A 276 29.30 -15.77 31.57
CA GLN A 276 29.92 -14.47 31.81
C GLN A 276 31.01 -14.16 30.77
N SER A 277 31.11 -14.95 29.70
CA SER A 277 31.95 -14.61 28.56
C SER A 277 31.55 -13.25 27.97
N GLU A 278 32.54 -12.53 27.43
CA GLU A 278 32.38 -11.18 26.89
C GLU A 278 31.28 -11.12 25.83
N GLN A 279 31.27 -12.09 24.90
CA GLN A 279 30.24 -12.20 23.87
C GLN A 279 28.83 -12.38 24.46
N ILE A 280 28.65 -13.22 25.47
CA ILE A 280 27.32 -13.43 26.06
C ILE A 280 26.87 -12.21 26.88
N SER A 281 27.82 -11.53 27.51
CA SER A 281 27.57 -10.28 28.25
C SER A 281 27.14 -9.15 27.30
N GLU A 282 27.74 -9.07 26.12
CA GLU A 282 27.33 -8.18 25.03
C GLU A 282 25.86 -8.39 24.64
N PHE A 283 25.48 -9.62 24.30
CA PHE A 283 24.11 -9.94 23.93
C PHE A 283 23.13 -9.73 25.08
N ARG A 284 23.56 -9.95 26.34
CA ARG A 284 22.75 -9.64 27.51
C ARG A 284 22.45 -8.14 27.58
N TYR A 285 23.47 -7.30 27.41
CA TYR A 285 23.29 -5.85 27.36
C TYR A 285 22.31 -5.46 26.24
N LEU A 286 22.51 -5.96 25.02
CA LEU A 286 21.61 -5.65 23.88
C LEU A 286 20.17 -6.13 24.12
N ILE A 287 19.93 -7.25 24.78
CA ILE A 287 18.57 -7.77 25.00
C ILE A 287 17.86 -7.07 26.16
N PHE A 288 18.58 -6.72 27.23
CA PHE A 288 17.96 -6.25 28.47
C PHE A 288 18.20 -4.76 28.76
N ASP A 289 19.00 -4.08 27.94
CA ASP A 289 19.43 -2.69 28.13
C ASP A 289 19.91 -2.42 29.57
N SER A 290 20.52 -3.45 30.17
CA SER A 290 20.96 -3.44 31.56
C SER A 290 21.78 -4.69 31.91
N ASP A 291 22.72 -4.52 32.83
CA ASP A 291 23.45 -5.62 33.46
C ASP A 291 22.68 -6.26 34.63
N ARG A 292 21.35 -6.15 34.63
CA ARG A 292 20.52 -6.66 35.73
C ARG A 292 20.60 -8.19 35.83
N GLU A 293 20.42 -8.71 37.03
CA GLU A 293 20.20 -10.16 37.20
C GLU A 293 18.89 -10.58 36.53
N LEU A 294 18.94 -11.73 35.84
CA LEU A 294 17.81 -12.29 35.13
C LEU A 294 16.90 -13.06 36.09
N ASP A 295 15.60 -12.84 35.98
CA ASP A 295 14.61 -13.53 36.78
C ASP A 295 14.13 -14.84 36.11
N GLN A 296 13.27 -15.59 36.81
CA GLN A 296 12.73 -16.85 36.28
C GLN A 296 11.86 -16.65 35.03
N GLU A 297 11.21 -15.50 34.86
CA GLU A 297 10.44 -15.21 33.65
C GLU A 297 11.35 -14.96 32.46
N ASP A 298 12.48 -14.26 32.67
CA ASP A 298 13.50 -14.02 31.65
C ASP A 298 14.06 -15.35 31.14
N TYR A 299 14.50 -16.24 32.03
CA TYR A 299 14.98 -17.58 31.65
C TYR A 299 13.91 -18.40 30.92
N SER A 300 12.66 -18.29 31.36
CA SER A 300 11.54 -18.96 30.71
C SER A 300 11.24 -18.38 29.31
N GLY A 301 11.45 -17.08 29.11
CA GLY A 301 11.34 -16.41 27.82
C GLY A 301 12.47 -16.78 26.87
N LEU A 302 13.72 -16.81 27.35
CA LEU A 302 14.88 -17.26 26.57
C LEU A 302 14.71 -18.71 26.08
N ARG A 303 14.21 -19.61 26.92
CA ARG A 303 13.87 -20.99 26.51
C ARG A 303 12.77 -21.02 25.44
N LEU A 304 11.81 -20.09 25.51
CA LEU A 304 10.76 -19.97 24.50
C LEU A 304 11.33 -19.43 23.18
N ALA A 305 12.22 -18.44 23.22
CA ALA A 305 12.92 -17.92 22.05
C ALA A 305 13.72 -19.02 21.37
N LYS A 306 14.53 -19.78 22.14
CA LYS A 306 15.28 -20.93 21.65
C LYS A 306 14.40 -21.95 20.94
N LYS A 307 13.24 -22.28 21.52
CA LYS A 307 12.33 -23.28 20.94
C LYS A 307 11.73 -22.84 19.60
N ASN A 308 11.48 -21.55 19.39
CA ASN A 308 10.68 -21.07 18.25
C ASN A 308 11.44 -20.09 17.34
N LYS A 309 12.77 -20.01 17.44
CA LYS A 309 13.58 -19.11 16.60
C LYS A 309 13.46 -19.44 15.11
N ASP A 310 13.31 -20.72 14.77
CA ASP A 310 13.26 -21.17 13.38
C ASP A 310 11.95 -20.73 12.72
N ASP A 311 10.84 -20.79 13.47
CA ASP A 311 9.53 -20.29 13.01
C ASP A 311 9.56 -18.78 12.79
N PHE A 312 10.14 -18.02 13.72
CA PHE A 312 10.31 -16.57 13.56
C PHE A 312 11.20 -16.23 12.37
N ARG A 313 12.33 -16.93 12.20
CA ARG A 313 13.22 -16.75 11.05
C ARG A 313 12.47 -16.98 9.74
N LYS A 314 11.63 -18.03 9.68
CA LYS A 314 10.77 -18.30 8.53
C LYS A 314 9.81 -17.13 8.28
N TRP A 315 9.06 -16.69 9.28
CA TRP A 315 8.11 -15.57 9.13
C TRP A 315 8.79 -14.26 8.73
N ILE A 316 9.95 -13.94 9.31
CA ILE A 316 10.75 -12.77 8.94
C ILE A 316 11.21 -12.88 7.49
N GLY A 317 11.71 -14.05 7.07
CA GLY A 317 12.17 -14.28 5.70
C GLY A 317 11.04 -14.19 4.65
N GLU A 318 9.82 -14.60 5.00
CA GLU A 318 8.62 -14.46 4.16
C GLU A 318 8.15 -13.00 4.06
N HIS A 319 8.23 -12.25 5.15
CA HIS A 319 7.77 -10.86 5.21
C HIS A 319 8.78 -9.85 4.65
N LYS A 320 10.07 -10.07 4.94
CA LYS A 320 11.22 -9.30 4.45
C LYS A 320 12.18 -10.29 3.82
N PRO A 321 12.07 -10.54 2.49
CA PRO A 321 12.99 -11.43 1.80
C PRO A 321 14.40 -10.83 1.78
N LEU A 322 15.14 -11.09 2.85
CA LEU A 322 16.55 -10.77 2.97
C LEU A 322 17.33 -11.81 2.18
N ARG A 323 18.38 -11.38 1.46
CA ARG A 323 19.28 -12.29 0.74
C ARG A 323 20.26 -12.94 1.74
N LEU A 324 19.74 -13.78 2.63
CA LEU A 324 20.49 -14.53 3.63
C LEU A 324 20.49 -16.02 3.28
N ALA A 325 21.50 -16.77 3.72
CA ALA A 325 21.47 -18.21 3.59
C ALA A 325 20.44 -18.82 4.55
N GLU A 326 19.99 -20.03 4.24
CA GLU A 326 19.11 -20.78 5.14
C GLU A 326 19.80 -20.96 6.50
N GLY A 327 19.07 -20.70 7.59
CA GLY A 327 19.64 -20.76 8.94
C GLY A 327 20.17 -19.42 9.47
N GLU A 328 20.35 -18.43 8.61
CA GLU A 328 20.97 -17.15 8.99
C GLU A 328 19.96 -16.10 9.43
N MET A 329 20.39 -15.20 10.32
CA MET A 329 19.61 -14.05 10.77
C MET A 329 20.54 -12.87 11.07
N ILE A 330 20.13 -11.65 10.71
CA ILE A 330 20.84 -10.43 11.12
C ILE A 330 20.78 -10.31 12.65
N VAL A 331 21.88 -9.91 13.27
CA VAL A 331 22.01 -9.84 14.74
C VAL A 331 20.92 -8.97 15.37
N SER A 332 20.64 -7.79 14.82
CA SER A 332 19.64 -6.88 15.37
C SER A 332 18.23 -7.46 15.34
N TRP A 333 17.85 -8.15 14.27
CA TRP A 333 16.58 -8.87 14.18
C TRP A 333 16.49 -10.02 15.18
N PHE A 334 17.61 -10.70 15.43
CA PHE A 334 17.69 -11.75 16.45
C PHE A 334 17.50 -11.18 17.87
N VAL A 335 18.15 -10.05 18.19
CA VAL A 335 17.98 -9.35 19.46
C VAL A 335 16.54 -8.87 19.65
N ALA A 336 15.98 -8.16 18.65
CA ALA A 336 14.60 -7.67 18.65
C ALA A 336 13.59 -8.81 18.83
N MET A 337 13.84 -9.96 18.20
CA MET A 337 13.03 -11.17 18.38
C MET A 337 13.02 -11.65 19.83
N ILE A 338 14.18 -11.74 20.48
CA ILE A 338 14.26 -12.20 21.87
C ILE A 338 13.55 -11.20 22.80
N GLN A 339 13.80 -9.90 22.62
CA GLN A 339 13.14 -8.84 23.38
C GLN A 339 11.61 -8.91 23.27
N GLU A 340 11.07 -9.09 22.06
CA GLU A 340 9.63 -9.18 21.84
C GLU A 340 9.02 -10.46 22.42
N ILE A 341 9.71 -11.60 22.33
CA ILE A 341 9.24 -12.84 22.96
C ILE A 341 9.17 -12.69 24.48
N LEU A 342 10.19 -12.09 25.10
CA LEU A 342 10.22 -11.78 26.53
C LEU A 342 9.06 -10.85 26.91
N TYR A 343 8.88 -9.76 26.16
CA TYR A 343 7.83 -8.78 26.41
C TYR A 343 6.43 -9.40 26.30
N CYS A 344 6.12 -10.08 25.19
CA CYS A 344 4.81 -10.69 24.96
C CYS A 344 4.48 -11.79 25.97
N LYS A 345 5.50 -12.50 26.46
CA LYS A 345 5.34 -13.50 27.51
C LYS A 345 5.02 -12.88 28.85
N ARG A 346 5.74 -11.83 29.25
CA ARG A 346 5.50 -11.14 30.53
C ARG A 346 4.14 -10.44 30.54
N ASN A 347 3.79 -9.77 29.44
CA ASN A 347 2.57 -8.94 29.37
C ASN A 347 1.33 -9.68 28.85
N GLN A 348 1.45 -10.95 28.43
CA GLN A 348 0.33 -11.76 27.91
C GLN A 348 -0.45 -11.05 26.79
N VAL A 349 0.29 -10.42 25.86
CA VAL A 349 -0.27 -9.61 24.76
C VAL A 349 -1.27 -10.43 23.93
N ARG A 350 -2.41 -9.81 23.62
CA ARG A 350 -3.53 -10.42 22.88
C ARG A 350 -3.89 -9.57 21.68
N ILE A 351 -4.39 -10.22 20.63
CA ILE A 351 -4.78 -9.55 19.39
C ILE A 351 -6.23 -9.85 19.06
N LYS A 352 -6.87 -8.86 18.44
CA LYS A 352 -8.23 -8.94 17.96
C LYS A 352 -8.24 -9.32 16.49
N ASN A 353 -9.01 -10.35 16.14
CA ASN A 353 -9.35 -10.66 14.75
C ASN A 353 -10.77 -10.14 14.46
N SER A 354 -10.88 -9.25 13.48
CA SER A 354 -12.08 -8.54 13.06
C SER A 354 -12.76 -9.17 11.84
N ALA A 355 -12.25 -10.31 11.35
CA ALA A 355 -12.81 -11.02 10.21
C ALA A 355 -14.28 -11.38 10.44
N PHE A 356 -15.03 -11.41 9.33
CA PHE A 356 -16.44 -11.75 9.34
C PHE A 356 -16.69 -13.10 10.03
N GLY A 357 -17.83 -13.24 10.75
CA GLY A 357 -18.23 -14.49 11.39
C GLY A 357 -17.36 -14.95 12.58
N ILE A 358 -16.30 -14.24 12.96
CA ILE A 358 -15.55 -14.49 14.20
C ILE A 358 -16.16 -13.70 15.36
N LYS A 359 -16.61 -14.41 16.41
CA LYS A 359 -16.83 -13.77 17.72
C LYS A 359 -15.47 -13.44 18.32
N GLU A 360 -15.25 -12.18 18.71
CA GLU A 360 -13.99 -11.68 19.27
C GLU A 360 -13.36 -12.67 20.27
N GLY A 361 -12.42 -13.48 19.79
CA GLY A 361 -11.67 -14.44 20.58
C GLY A 361 -10.26 -13.89 20.77
N ARG A 362 -9.89 -13.56 22.01
CA ARG A 362 -8.55 -13.04 22.32
C ARG A 362 -7.58 -14.21 22.56
N ARG A 363 -6.88 -14.68 21.54
CA ARG A 363 -5.70 -15.56 21.72
C ARG A 363 -4.49 -14.70 22.07
N THR A 364 -3.62 -15.20 22.95
CA THR A 364 -2.34 -14.52 23.26
C THR A 364 -1.35 -14.77 22.13
N LEU A 365 -0.52 -13.79 21.78
CA LEU A 365 0.52 -13.95 20.75
C LEU A 365 1.48 -15.11 21.05
N THR A 366 1.81 -15.34 22.32
CA THR A 366 2.65 -16.48 22.74
C THR A 366 1.98 -17.83 22.55
N ALA A 367 0.65 -17.90 22.42
CA ALA A 367 -0.05 -19.14 22.11
C ALA A 367 -0.03 -19.45 20.61
N ALA A 368 0.02 -18.42 19.75
CA ALA A 368 0.30 -18.59 18.33
C ALA A 368 1.72 -19.13 18.14
N LEU A 369 2.69 -18.56 18.87
CA LEU A 369 4.09 -18.99 18.81
C LEU A 369 4.32 -20.44 19.29
N LYS A 370 3.59 -20.89 20.31
CA LYS A 370 3.74 -22.27 20.84
C LYS A 370 3.15 -23.36 19.94
N SER A 371 2.31 -22.96 18.99
CA SER A 371 1.60 -23.84 18.06
C SER A 371 1.55 -23.18 16.68
N PRO A 372 2.72 -22.97 16.05
CA PRO A 372 2.88 -22.20 14.81
C PRO A 372 2.03 -22.77 13.66
N GLU A 373 1.83 -24.08 13.60
CA GLU A 373 0.95 -24.77 12.64
C GLU A 373 -0.52 -24.34 12.73
N SER A 374 -0.93 -23.76 13.85
CA SER A 374 -2.29 -23.25 14.09
C SER A 374 -2.33 -21.72 14.20
N ALA A 375 -1.22 -21.04 13.94
CA ALA A 375 -1.14 -19.59 13.99
C ALA A 375 -1.94 -19.01 12.82
N GLN A 376 -2.74 -17.98 13.10
CA GLN A 376 -3.45 -17.27 12.04
C GLN A 376 -2.53 -16.24 11.39
N ALA A 377 -2.72 -15.98 10.10
CA ALA A 377 -1.98 -14.94 9.38
C ALA A 377 -1.95 -13.57 10.10
N LYS A 378 -3.08 -13.16 10.71
CA LYS A 378 -3.15 -11.91 11.50
C LYS A 378 -2.29 -11.93 12.77
N GLU A 379 -2.09 -13.10 13.38
CA GLU A 379 -1.22 -13.26 14.55
C GLU A 379 0.26 -13.14 14.15
N ILE A 380 0.63 -13.74 13.00
CA ILE A 380 1.98 -13.64 12.43
C ILE A 380 2.30 -12.20 12.03
N GLN A 381 1.40 -11.56 11.28
CA GLN A 381 1.58 -10.17 10.86
C GLN A 381 1.80 -9.25 12.06
N ALA A 382 1.04 -9.44 13.14
CA ALA A 382 1.21 -8.62 14.31
C ALA A 382 2.49 -8.89 15.09
N TRP A 383 3.01 -10.12 15.10
CA TRP A 383 4.37 -10.38 15.57
C TRP A 383 5.38 -9.57 14.78
N LEU A 384 5.27 -9.54 13.45
CA LEU A 384 6.19 -8.81 12.58
C LEU A 384 6.12 -7.29 12.80
N ILE A 385 4.92 -6.72 12.90
CA ILE A 385 4.70 -5.29 13.23
C ILE A 385 5.35 -4.91 14.58
N ARG A 386 5.30 -5.83 15.56
CA ARG A 386 5.92 -5.62 16.87
C ARG A 386 7.43 -5.69 16.82
N LEU A 387 7.98 -6.62 16.03
CA LEU A 387 9.43 -6.67 15.79
C LEU A 387 9.92 -5.39 15.11
N GLU A 388 9.18 -4.88 14.14
CA GLU A 388 9.50 -3.59 13.52
C GLU A 388 9.47 -2.42 14.52
N ASN A 389 8.46 -2.38 15.39
CA ASN A 389 8.39 -1.39 16.46
C ASN A 389 9.59 -1.47 17.40
N ARG A 390 9.97 -2.70 17.79
CA ARG A 390 11.10 -2.95 18.67
C ARG A 390 12.39 -2.47 18.03
N TYR A 391 12.66 -2.98 16.84
CA TYR A 391 13.83 -2.61 16.05
C TYR A 391 13.94 -1.09 15.85
N CYS A 392 12.85 -0.41 15.44
CA CYS A 392 12.86 1.05 15.32
C CYS A 392 13.18 1.78 16.63
N ALA A 393 12.69 1.27 17.76
CA ALA A 393 13.00 1.86 19.05
C ALA A 393 14.47 1.65 19.42
N ASP A 394 15.02 0.47 19.14
CA ASP A 394 16.41 0.11 19.42
C ASP A 394 17.41 0.92 18.59
N ILE A 395 17.10 1.22 17.31
CA ILE A 395 17.93 2.12 16.48
C ILE A 395 17.75 3.61 16.80
N GLY A 396 16.94 3.96 17.80
CA GLY A 396 16.73 5.36 18.19
C GLY A 396 15.75 6.15 17.30
N SER A 397 14.88 5.49 16.53
CA SER A 397 14.00 6.17 15.58
C SER A 397 12.83 6.92 16.25
N HIS A 398 12.78 8.24 16.05
CA HIS A 398 11.67 9.09 16.51
C HIS A 398 10.48 9.18 15.55
N HIS A 399 10.60 8.62 14.35
CA HIS A 399 9.72 8.97 13.23
C HIS A 399 8.72 7.88 12.85
N LEU A 400 8.83 6.67 13.42
CA LEU A 400 8.00 5.52 13.04
C LEU A 400 6.49 5.81 13.18
N GLN A 401 6.07 6.50 14.25
CA GLN A 401 4.66 6.83 14.44
C GLN A 401 4.12 7.67 13.27
N ALA A 402 4.85 8.71 12.87
CA ALA A 402 4.45 9.57 11.76
C ALA A 402 4.43 8.81 10.42
N VAL A 403 5.40 7.92 10.19
CA VAL A 403 5.41 7.03 9.02
C VAL A 403 4.19 6.12 8.97
N ARG A 404 3.79 5.51 10.10
CA ARG A 404 2.59 4.66 10.18
C ARG A 404 1.30 5.44 10.00
N GLU A 405 1.23 6.68 10.45
CA GLU A 405 0.10 7.57 10.18
C GLU A 405 -0.02 7.92 8.69
N ILE A 406 1.12 8.12 8.01
CA ILE A 406 1.15 8.31 6.56
C ILE A 406 0.71 7.02 5.86
N GLU A 407 1.20 5.86 6.25
CA GLU A 407 0.76 4.58 5.68
C GLU A 407 -0.76 4.37 5.82
N LYS A 408 -1.35 4.68 6.99
CA LYS A 408 -2.81 4.66 7.17
C LYS A 408 -3.54 5.53 6.15
N LEU A 409 -2.99 6.72 5.83
CA LEU A 409 -3.56 7.59 4.81
C LEU A 409 -3.39 7.00 3.40
N PHE A 410 -2.24 6.40 3.09
CA PHE A 410 -2.00 5.70 1.82
C PHE A 410 -3.02 4.58 1.59
N VAL A 411 -3.17 3.67 2.55
CA VAL A 411 -4.11 2.55 2.47
C VAL A 411 -5.54 3.06 2.32
N LYS A 412 -5.91 4.13 3.04
CA LYS A 412 -7.23 4.76 2.92
C LYS A 412 -7.48 5.41 1.56
N ILE A 413 -6.50 6.13 1.01
CA ILE A 413 -6.59 6.72 -0.34
C ILE A 413 -6.77 5.60 -1.35
N ARG A 414 -5.93 4.57 -1.27
CA ARG A 414 -5.94 3.43 -2.17
C ARG A 414 -7.25 2.63 -2.10
N ARG A 415 -7.78 2.36 -0.92
CA ARG A 415 -9.08 1.72 -0.75
C ARG A 415 -10.18 2.54 -1.42
N LYS A 416 -10.20 3.85 -1.14
CA LYS A 416 -11.17 4.78 -1.74
C LYS A 416 -11.06 4.81 -3.27
N THR A 417 -9.85 4.78 -3.84
CA THR A 417 -9.70 4.72 -5.30
C THR A 417 -10.25 3.41 -5.84
N LEU A 418 -9.90 2.27 -5.23
CA LEU A 418 -10.37 0.96 -5.68
C LEU A 418 -11.89 0.83 -5.59
N ASP A 419 -12.52 1.32 -4.51
CA ASP A 419 -13.98 1.33 -4.34
C ASP A 419 -14.69 2.15 -5.44
N PHE A 420 -14.09 3.26 -5.88
CA PHE A 420 -14.64 4.12 -6.95
C PHE A 420 -14.40 3.60 -8.38
N GLN A 421 -13.47 2.66 -8.56
CA GLN A 421 -12.90 2.29 -9.86
C GLN A 421 -13.48 1.00 -10.46
N LEU A 422 -14.38 0.31 -9.75
CA LEU A 422 -14.91 -1.00 -10.17
C LEU A 422 -15.83 -0.95 -11.41
N HIS A 423 -15.94 0.21 -12.04
CA HIS A 423 -16.81 0.44 -13.19
C HIS A 423 -16.06 0.34 -14.54
N ASN A 424 -14.75 0.66 -14.62
CA ASN A 424 -13.99 0.62 -15.88
C ASN A 424 -12.46 0.66 -15.65
N TRP A 425 -11.72 -0.13 -16.43
CA TRP A 425 -10.25 -0.20 -16.37
C TRP A 425 -9.55 1.13 -16.68
N LYS A 426 -10.05 1.93 -17.63
CA LYS A 426 -9.37 3.19 -18.02
C LYS A 426 -9.35 4.20 -16.88
N ASP A 427 -10.43 4.25 -16.11
CA ASP A 427 -10.56 5.11 -14.94
C ASP A 427 -9.60 4.71 -13.82
N LEU A 428 -9.48 3.40 -13.60
CA LEU A 428 -8.47 2.84 -12.70
C LEU A 428 -7.06 3.25 -13.13
N GLU A 429 -6.73 3.07 -14.41
CA GLU A 429 -5.42 3.36 -14.96
C GLU A 429 -5.05 4.84 -14.81
N PHE A 430 -5.98 5.73 -15.16
CA PHE A 430 -5.79 7.17 -15.07
C PHE A 430 -5.54 7.65 -13.63
N ILE A 431 -6.40 7.26 -12.68
CA ILE A 431 -6.28 7.71 -11.29
C ILE A 431 -5.00 7.15 -10.66
N ASP A 432 -4.68 5.88 -10.90
CA ASP A 432 -3.44 5.28 -10.40
C ASP A 432 -2.22 6.06 -10.88
N ASP A 433 -2.15 6.35 -12.17
CA ASP A 433 -1.02 7.11 -12.74
C ASP A 433 -0.94 8.53 -12.18
N ALA A 434 -2.09 9.21 -12.06
CA ALA A 434 -2.19 10.57 -11.54
C ALA A 434 -1.79 10.66 -10.06
N LEU A 435 -2.35 9.78 -9.23
CA LEU A 435 -2.13 9.81 -7.79
C LEU A 435 -0.74 9.31 -7.43
N VAL A 436 -0.28 8.19 -7.99
CA VAL A 436 1.03 7.64 -7.63
C VAL A 436 2.14 8.60 -8.02
N HIS A 437 2.10 9.22 -9.20
CA HIS A 437 3.10 10.21 -9.58
C HIS A 437 3.12 11.41 -8.62
N THR A 438 1.93 11.92 -8.25
CA THR A 438 1.82 13.03 -7.29
C THR A 438 2.37 12.65 -5.92
N VAL A 439 2.12 11.42 -5.50
CA VAL A 439 2.55 10.85 -4.23
C VAL A 439 4.06 10.60 -4.21
N GLU A 440 4.62 9.95 -5.24
CA GLU A 440 6.06 9.76 -5.42
C GLU A 440 6.79 11.11 -5.36
N ARG A 441 6.28 12.13 -6.05
CA ARG A 441 6.85 13.48 -6.04
C ARG A 441 6.83 14.10 -4.63
N ILE A 442 5.74 14.01 -3.88
CA ILE A 442 5.67 14.67 -2.56
C ILE A 442 6.57 14.01 -1.51
N ILE A 443 6.82 12.71 -1.63
CA ILE A 443 7.66 11.93 -0.71
C ILE A 443 9.14 12.31 -0.82
N LEU A 444 9.58 12.74 -2.03
CA LEU A 444 10.95 13.17 -2.24
C LEU A 444 11.33 14.34 -1.30
N PRO A 445 12.44 14.23 -0.56
CA PRO A 445 12.89 15.23 0.39
C PRO A 445 13.00 16.62 -0.25
N ARG A 446 12.72 17.67 0.51
CA ARG A 446 12.90 19.04 0.02
C ARG A 446 14.38 19.36 -0.18
N SER A 447 15.24 18.76 0.62
CA SER A 447 16.70 18.88 0.48
C SER A 447 17.18 18.40 -0.89
N LEU A 448 16.65 17.30 -1.42
CA LEU A 448 16.96 16.84 -2.78
C LEU A 448 16.55 17.90 -3.82
N ALA A 449 15.33 18.41 -3.72
CA ALA A 449 14.83 19.46 -4.61
C ALA A 449 15.71 20.73 -4.55
N GLN A 450 16.17 21.11 -3.36
CA GLN A 450 17.10 22.23 -3.16
C GLN A 450 18.43 21.99 -3.88
N VAL A 451 19.00 20.80 -3.75
CA VAL A 451 20.26 20.43 -4.42
C VAL A 451 20.10 20.53 -5.94
N MET A 452 19.04 19.93 -6.51
CA MET A 452 18.80 19.98 -7.96
C MET A 452 18.60 21.41 -8.48
N MET A 453 17.87 22.26 -7.73
CA MET A 453 17.71 23.68 -8.11
C MET A 453 19.02 24.47 -8.02
N ALA A 454 19.87 24.17 -7.04
CA ALA A 454 21.19 24.79 -6.91
C ALA A 454 22.13 24.34 -8.04
N GLU A 455 22.07 23.07 -8.42
CA GLU A 455 22.81 22.54 -9.57
C GLU A 455 22.38 23.18 -10.88
N LEU A 456 21.06 23.34 -11.09
CA LEU A 456 20.52 24.06 -12.23
C LEU A 456 20.99 25.51 -12.24
N ALA A 457 20.89 26.22 -11.11
CA ALA A 457 21.35 27.60 -11.00
C ALA A 457 22.84 27.73 -11.36
N GLY A 458 23.70 26.90 -10.77
CA GLY A 458 25.12 26.90 -11.07
C GLY A 458 25.44 26.50 -12.51
N SER A 459 24.64 25.62 -13.12
CA SER A 459 24.76 25.25 -14.54
C SER A 459 24.45 26.45 -15.44
N ILE A 460 23.38 27.19 -15.16
CA ILE A 460 23.00 28.41 -15.87
C ILE A 460 24.05 29.51 -15.72
N GLU A 461 24.55 29.74 -14.50
CA GLU A 461 25.58 30.75 -14.21
C GLU A 461 26.88 30.47 -14.96
N ARG A 462 27.27 29.20 -15.10
CA ARG A 462 28.47 28.80 -15.89
C ARG A 462 28.25 28.92 -17.39
N ALA A 463 27.02 28.73 -17.86
CA ALA A 463 26.72 28.64 -19.29
C ALA A 463 26.29 29.97 -19.93
N THR A 464 25.98 30.99 -19.13
CA THR A 464 25.39 32.28 -19.54
C THR A 464 26.05 33.46 -18.79
N ASN A 465 25.59 34.70 -19.04
CA ASN A 465 26.01 35.89 -18.29
C ASN A 465 25.12 36.18 -17.06
N ILE A 466 24.25 35.23 -16.71
CA ILE A 466 23.33 35.36 -15.57
C ILE A 466 24.14 35.11 -14.30
N SER A 467 24.02 36.01 -13.34
CA SER A 467 24.74 35.95 -12.06
C SER A 467 23.84 35.56 -10.88
N PHE A 468 22.52 35.51 -11.09
CA PHE A 468 21.57 35.17 -10.06
C PHE A 468 20.34 34.48 -10.67
N VAL A 469 19.92 33.38 -10.05
CA VAL A 469 18.70 32.64 -10.41
C VAL A 469 17.75 32.65 -9.22
N ASP A 470 16.57 33.24 -9.42
CA ASP A 470 15.53 33.39 -8.41
C ASP A 470 14.37 32.42 -8.64
N TYR A 471 14.03 31.68 -7.59
CA TYR A 471 12.88 30.77 -7.52
C TYR A 471 11.82 31.23 -6.52
N ALA A 472 12.06 32.27 -5.70
CA ALA A 472 11.29 32.59 -4.51
C ALA A 472 9.83 32.99 -4.78
N GLY A 473 9.53 33.46 -6.00
CA GLY A 473 8.16 33.77 -6.45
C GLY A 473 7.37 32.57 -6.97
N MET A 474 8.03 31.42 -7.16
CA MET A 474 7.44 30.25 -7.81
C MET A 474 6.88 29.26 -6.78
N LYS A 475 5.55 29.13 -6.75
CA LYS A 475 4.88 28.17 -5.86
C LYS A 475 5.35 26.72 -6.06
N GLN A 476 5.71 26.37 -7.30
CA GLN A 476 6.10 25.02 -7.72
C GLN A 476 7.61 24.76 -7.68
N GLN A 477 8.41 25.61 -7.02
CA GLN A 477 9.89 25.48 -7.05
C GLN A 477 10.36 24.08 -6.65
N TRP A 478 9.72 23.47 -5.65
CA TRP A 478 10.07 22.13 -5.19
C TRP A 478 9.71 21.05 -6.21
N ASP A 479 8.62 21.24 -6.97
CA ASP A 479 8.23 20.30 -8.01
C ASP A 479 9.25 20.32 -9.15
N LEU A 480 9.70 21.50 -9.60
CA LEU A 480 10.79 21.60 -10.56
C LEU A 480 12.03 20.84 -10.08
N GLY A 481 12.50 21.10 -8.85
CA GLY A 481 13.66 20.41 -8.30
C GLY A 481 13.51 18.88 -8.26
N ARG A 482 12.30 18.38 -7.98
CA ARG A 482 12.01 16.94 -7.97
C ARG A 482 11.93 16.34 -9.36
N GLU A 483 11.32 17.03 -10.31
CA GLU A 483 11.29 16.57 -11.70
C GLU A 483 12.69 16.49 -12.31
N LEU A 484 13.57 17.45 -11.97
CA LEU A 484 14.97 17.39 -12.38
C LEU A 484 15.70 16.18 -11.79
N ALA A 485 15.32 15.70 -10.60
CA ALA A 485 15.93 14.51 -9.99
C ALA A 485 15.58 13.22 -10.73
N TYR A 486 14.45 13.18 -11.46
CA TYR A 486 14.03 11.99 -12.20
C TYR A 486 14.74 11.80 -13.55
N ASP A 487 15.34 12.86 -14.09
CA ASP A 487 15.98 12.84 -15.39
C ASP A 487 17.37 13.49 -15.31
N GLU A 488 18.39 12.62 -15.29
CA GLU A 488 19.81 13.01 -15.17
C GLU A 488 20.27 14.00 -16.26
N THR A 489 19.55 14.08 -17.38
CA THR A 489 19.87 14.98 -18.50
C THR A 489 19.03 16.25 -18.52
N ALA A 490 18.03 16.38 -17.64
CA ALA A 490 17.11 17.52 -17.63
C ALA A 490 17.81 18.84 -17.30
N ILE A 491 18.73 18.88 -16.34
CA ILE A 491 19.47 20.10 -15.99
C ILE A 491 20.21 20.65 -17.21
N THR A 492 20.92 19.79 -17.95
CA THR A 492 21.67 20.19 -19.15
C THR A 492 20.73 20.76 -20.22
N ARG A 493 19.62 20.07 -20.51
CA ARG A 493 18.65 20.54 -21.51
C ARG A 493 17.99 21.86 -21.11
N MET A 494 17.64 22.03 -19.83
CA MET A 494 17.03 23.27 -19.35
C MET A 494 18.02 24.43 -19.42
N THR A 495 19.27 24.20 -19.05
CA THR A 495 20.35 25.19 -19.20
C THR A 495 20.54 25.59 -20.66
N ASP A 496 20.53 24.64 -21.60
CA ASP A 496 20.68 24.94 -23.03
C ASP A 496 19.51 25.75 -23.58
N GLU A 497 18.27 25.42 -23.19
CA GLU A 497 17.07 26.19 -23.55
C GLU A 497 17.16 27.62 -23.00
N ILE A 498 17.50 27.78 -21.72
CA ILE A 498 17.67 29.10 -21.08
C ILE A 498 18.79 29.89 -21.76
N LYS A 499 19.91 29.25 -22.09
CA LYS A 499 21.03 29.87 -22.81
C LYS A 499 20.61 30.36 -24.19
N MET A 500 19.78 29.60 -24.90
CA MET A 500 19.22 30.03 -26.18
C MET A 500 18.33 31.27 -25.99
N ARG A 501 17.38 31.25 -25.05
CA ARG A 501 16.49 32.40 -24.77
C ARG A 501 17.22 33.64 -24.26
N ALA A 502 18.29 33.45 -23.48
CA ALA A 502 19.11 34.53 -22.99
C ALA A 502 19.85 35.27 -24.12
N LYS A 503 20.26 34.57 -25.19
CA LYS A 503 20.86 35.21 -26.38
C LYS A 503 19.88 36.12 -27.11
N ASP A 504 18.59 35.79 -27.08
CA ASP A 504 17.52 36.58 -27.70
C ASP A 504 17.14 37.81 -26.86
N CYS A 505 17.71 37.95 -25.66
CA CYS A 505 17.57 39.12 -24.80
C CYS A 505 18.70 40.14 -25.05
N ALA A 506 18.42 41.17 -25.87
CA ALA A 506 19.29 42.34 -25.93
C ALA A 506 19.41 43.00 -24.54
N ILE A 507 20.64 43.15 -24.05
CA ILE A 507 21.01 43.73 -22.75
C ILE A 507 20.51 45.18 -22.60
N ASP A 508 20.20 45.85 -23.71
CA ASP A 508 20.01 47.31 -23.78
C ASP A 508 18.53 47.76 -23.83
N MET A 509 17.56 46.86 -23.69
CA MET A 509 16.13 47.24 -23.68
C MET A 509 15.68 47.70 -22.29
N TRP A 510 16.20 48.86 -21.89
CA TRP A 510 15.75 49.59 -20.72
C TRP A 510 14.95 50.81 -21.17
N ASP A 511 13.65 50.64 -21.38
CA ASP A 511 12.71 51.75 -21.58
C ASP A 511 11.71 51.78 -20.43
N GLY A 512 12.00 52.61 -19.43
CA GLY A 512 11.00 53.44 -18.76
C GLY A 512 9.84 52.79 -17.98
N GLY A 513 9.79 51.48 -17.76
CA GLY A 513 8.80 50.88 -16.85
C GLY A 513 8.54 49.38 -17.07
N TYR A 514 8.82 48.58 -16.04
CA TYR A 514 8.22 47.26 -15.74
C TYR A 514 8.02 46.21 -16.86
N LEU A 515 8.83 46.18 -17.92
CA LEU A 515 8.78 45.09 -18.91
C LEU A 515 9.89 44.07 -18.65
N TYR A 516 9.56 43.04 -17.86
CA TYR A 516 10.30 41.78 -17.88
C TYR A 516 10.16 41.16 -19.27
N LYS A 517 11.26 40.77 -19.93
CA LYS A 517 11.15 39.89 -21.10
C LYS A 517 10.82 38.49 -20.59
N GLU A 518 9.55 38.14 -20.68
CA GLU A 518 9.02 36.85 -20.28
C GLU A 518 9.12 35.86 -21.44
N PHE A 519 9.54 34.64 -21.15
CA PHE A 519 9.58 33.54 -22.11
C PHE A 519 8.76 32.38 -21.59
N PHE A 520 8.03 31.77 -22.52
CA PHE A 520 7.32 30.53 -22.32
C PHE A 520 7.95 29.47 -23.21
N PHE A 521 8.16 28.29 -22.64
CA PHE A 521 8.64 27.14 -23.38
C PHE A 521 8.12 25.84 -22.76
N GLU A 522 7.94 24.84 -23.62
CA GLU A 522 7.68 23.47 -23.18
C GLU A 522 9.00 22.80 -22.82
N PHE A 523 9.00 22.05 -21.73
CA PHE A 523 10.15 21.32 -21.24
C PHE A 523 9.77 19.87 -20.95
N PRO A 524 10.37 18.88 -21.64
CA PRO A 524 10.12 17.47 -21.38
C PRO A 524 10.99 16.93 -20.24
N ILE A 525 10.43 16.02 -19.45
CA ILE A 525 11.09 15.16 -18.46
C ILE A 525 10.92 13.72 -18.91
N TYR A 526 12.03 12.98 -18.98
CA TYR A 526 12.05 11.57 -19.37
C TYR A 526 12.31 10.70 -18.14
N TYR A 527 11.32 9.90 -17.77
CA TYR A 527 11.45 8.99 -16.63
C TYR A 527 12.09 7.68 -17.05
N SER A 528 12.72 6.99 -16.10
CA SER A 528 13.39 5.70 -16.30
C SER A 528 12.48 4.59 -16.83
N ASN A 529 11.16 4.69 -16.62
CA ASN A 529 10.16 3.78 -17.17
C ASN A 529 9.81 4.04 -18.65
N GLY A 530 10.47 5.00 -19.30
CA GLY A 530 10.25 5.38 -20.70
C GLY A 530 9.08 6.34 -20.92
N THR A 531 8.42 6.81 -19.86
CA THR A 531 7.37 7.82 -19.98
C THR A 531 7.97 9.22 -20.14
N GLU A 532 7.27 10.07 -20.89
CA GLU A 532 7.59 11.50 -21.06
C GLU A 532 6.47 12.32 -20.41
N SER A 533 6.83 13.27 -19.55
CA SER A 533 5.93 14.34 -19.11
C SER A 533 6.44 15.68 -19.63
N ARG A 534 5.52 16.54 -20.05
CA ARG A 534 5.85 17.88 -20.54
C ARG A 534 5.39 18.92 -19.56
N PHE A 535 6.14 20.01 -19.47
CA PHE A 535 5.87 21.11 -18.56
C PHE A 535 5.99 22.43 -19.30
N ILE A 536 5.05 23.35 -19.09
CA ILE A 536 5.22 24.76 -19.48
C ILE A 536 6.04 25.43 -18.39
N THR A 537 7.16 26.01 -18.80
CA THR A 537 8.00 26.83 -17.93
C THR A 537 7.87 28.28 -18.37
N LYS A 538 7.64 29.16 -17.40
CA LYS A 538 7.72 30.61 -17.60
C LYS A 538 8.89 31.17 -16.84
N ILE A 539 9.75 31.90 -17.56
CA ILE A 539 10.90 32.60 -17.01
C ILE A 539 10.88 34.07 -17.41
N ALA A 540 11.56 34.90 -16.64
CA ALA A 540 11.79 36.30 -16.94
C ALA A 540 13.26 36.66 -16.75
N PHE A 541 13.79 37.50 -17.63
CA PHE A 541 15.12 38.07 -17.47
C PHE A 541 15.05 39.51 -16.98
N HIS A 542 15.90 39.85 -16.03
CA HIS A 542 16.11 41.21 -15.55
C HIS A 542 17.61 41.48 -15.38
N SER A 543 18.22 42.18 -16.33
CA SER A 543 19.68 42.37 -16.40
C SER A 543 20.40 41.01 -16.31
N ASN A 544 21.19 40.77 -15.26
CA ASN A 544 21.90 39.50 -15.05
C ASN A 544 21.14 38.54 -14.10
N THR A 545 19.84 38.75 -13.92
CA THR A 545 18.98 37.90 -13.09
C THR A 545 18.01 37.12 -13.95
N LEU A 546 17.90 35.82 -13.69
CA LEU A 546 16.84 34.96 -14.19
C LEU A 546 15.82 34.74 -13.07
N VAL A 547 14.55 34.98 -13.35
CA VAL A 547 13.45 34.68 -12.43
C VAL A 547 12.60 33.57 -13.01
N PHE A 548 12.47 32.46 -12.29
CA PHE A 548 11.46 31.46 -12.58
C PHE A 548 10.11 31.92 -12.04
N ILE A 549 9.09 31.94 -12.90
CA ILE A 549 7.75 32.40 -12.54
C ILE A 549 6.86 31.19 -12.25
N PHE A 550 6.84 30.20 -13.15
CA PHE A 550 6.12 28.95 -12.93
C PHE A 550 6.72 27.79 -13.72
N PHE A 551 6.40 26.57 -13.27
CA PHE A 551 6.66 25.30 -13.93
C PHE A 551 5.44 24.41 -13.71
N ILE A 552 4.77 24.05 -14.81
CA ILE A 552 3.40 23.54 -14.77
C ILE A 552 3.26 22.38 -15.77
N GLY A 553 2.72 21.24 -15.33
CA GLY A 553 2.56 20.06 -16.19
C GLY A 553 1.52 20.26 -17.30
N ILE A 554 1.83 19.84 -18.52
CA ILE A 554 0.91 19.85 -19.66
C ILE A 554 0.11 18.57 -19.66
N VAL A 555 -1.21 18.70 -19.57
CA VAL A 555 -2.16 17.61 -19.77
C VAL A 555 -3.07 17.90 -20.96
N SER A 556 -3.50 16.87 -21.68
CA SER A 556 -4.51 17.03 -22.73
C SER A 556 -5.83 17.52 -22.11
N GLY A 557 -6.67 18.20 -22.90
CA GLY A 557 -7.97 18.68 -22.42
C GLY A 557 -8.88 17.56 -21.90
N GLU A 558 -8.80 16.37 -22.49
CA GLU A 558 -9.49 15.16 -22.01
C GLU A 558 -8.99 14.73 -20.62
N LYS A 559 -7.67 14.67 -20.41
CA LYS A 559 -7.09 14.37 -19.10
C LYS A 559 -7.44 15.46 -18.08
N ALA A 560 -7.40 16.74 -18.47
CA ALA A 560 -7.75 17.85 -17.58
C ALA A 560 -9.18 17.71 -17.01
N PHE A 561 -10.13 17.36 -17.87
CA PHE A 561 -11.51 17.10 -17.46
C PHE A 561 -11.63 15.85 -16.56
N GLN A 562 -10.86 14.79 -16.83
CA GLN A 562 -10.82 13.61 -15.97
C GLN A 562 -10.35 13.98 -14.56
N TYR A 563 -9.19 14.64 -14.43
CA TYR A 563 -8.70 15.14 -13.15
C TYR A 563 -9.73 15.99 -12.41
N GLU A 564 -10.42 16.91 -13.12
CA GLU A 564 -11.49 17.71 -12.51
C GLU A 564 -12.64 16.84 -11.98
N SER A 565 -13.08 15.84 -12.73
CA SER A 565 -14.16 14.94 -12.26
C SER A 565 -13.79 14.11 -11.04
N TYR A 566 -12.51 13.81 -10.84
CA TYR A 566 -12.03 13.15 -9.62
C TYR A 566 -11.74 14.12 -8.47
N GLY A 567 -12.02 15.42 -8.65
CA GLY A 567 -11.70 16.47 -7.67
C GLY A 567 -10.20 16.78 -7.57
N MET A 568 -9.41 16.29 -8.53
CA MET A 568 -7.95 16.40 -8.59
C MET A 568 -7.47 17.55 -9.49
N LYS A 569 -8.35 18.50 -9.83
CA LYS A 569 -7.99 19.64 -10.70
C LYS A 569 -6.83 20.48 -10.18
N ASP A 570 -6.63 20.50 -8.86
CA ASP A 570 -5.55 21.25 -8.20
C ASP A 570 -4.24 20.44 -8.15
N LEU A 571 -4.28 19.14 -8.47
CA LEU A 571 -3.10 18.26 -8.61
C LEU A 571 -2.50 18.37 -10.02
N ILE A 572 -3.35 18.66 -11.00
CA ILE A 572 -2.90 19.34 -12.22
C ILE A 572 -2.62 20.77 -11.83
N ILE A 573 -1.56 21.32 -12.38
CA ILE A 573 -1.46 22.76 -12.43
C ILE A 573 -1.76 23.07 -13.91
N LEU A 574 -2.75 23.91 -14.18
CA LEU A 574 -3.15 24.34 -15.54
C LEU A 574 -2.23 25.43 -16.07
#